data_AF-A0A7K8YJD7-F1
#
_entry.id   AF-A0A7K8YJD7-F1
#
_cell.length_a   1.000
_cell.length_b   1.000
_cell.length_c   1.000
_cell.angle_alpha   90.00
_cell.angle_beta   90.00
_cell.angle_gamma   90.00
#
_symmetry.space_group_name_H-M   'P 1'
#
loop_
_entity.id
_entity.type
_entity.pdbx_description
1 polymer ?
#
loop_
_entity_poly.entity_id
_entity_poly.type
_entity_poly.pdbx_seq_one_letter_code
_entity_poly.pdbx_strand_id
1 'polypeptide(L)'
;RRSIIKGVRFICPLTRRCPVTKAKRRQCQACRLQKCLDVGMRRDMIMSEEALQRRRALRGQRGQPGGQPGGQPGGLTAEQQELIALLIAAHQRTFDSSFSQFAHYWPTVRLRLPSPPGPGVPSGGSPVPPPPREDVLPDVFSMLPHFADLSTFMIQQVINFAKEIPVFRGHGGRWGGHPP
;
A
#
# COMPACT_ATOMS: atom_id res chain seq x y z
N ARG A 1 2.19 17.31 -13.96
CA ARG A 1 1.85 17.20 -15.39
C ARG A 1 3.11 17.45 -16.22
N ARG A 2 3.54 16.52 -17.07
CA ARG A 2 4.58 16.75 -18.08
C ARG A 2 4.08 16.13 -19.37
N SER A 3 3.83 16.94 -20.38
CA SER A 3 3.66 16.51 -21.77
C SER A 3 4.88 16.99 -22.51
N ILE A 4 5.46 16.14 -23.35
CA ILE A 4 6.45 16.57 -24.33
C ILE A 4 5.64 17.13 -25.50
N ILE A 5 5.78 18.43 -25.77
CA ILE A 5 5.28 19.00 -27.01
C ILE A 5 6.18 18.46 -28.11
N LYS A 6 5.60 17.69 -29.04
CA LYS A 6 6.34 17.09 -30.15
C LYS A 6 6.93 18.24 -31.00
N GLY A 7 8.23 18.19 -31.27
CA GLY A 7 8.95 19.19 -32.08
C GLY A 7 9.65 20.30 -31.31
N VAL A 8 9.41 20.47 -30.01
CA VAL A 8 10.11 21.51 -29.21
C VAL A 8 11.48 21.01 -28.75
N ARG A 9 12.55 21.67 -29.22
CA ARG A 9 13.92 21.46 -28.75
C ARG A 9 14.22 22.40 -27.59
N PHE A 10 14.39 21.85 -26.39
CA PHE A 10 14.83 22.65 -25.25
C PHE A 10 16.34 22.88 -25.30
N ILE A 11 16.75 24.14 -25.24
CA ILE A 11 18.16 24.56 -25.17
C ILE A 11 18.46 24.99 -23.74
N CYS A 12 19.62 24.57 -23.22
CA CYS A 12 20.09 25.06 -21.93
C CYS A 12 20.74 26.43 -22.13
N PRO A 13 20.37 27.46 -21.33
CA PRO A 13 20.99 28.78 -21.42
C PRO A 13 22.40 28.84 -20.80
N LEU A 14 22.83 27.76 -20.15
CA LEU A 14 24.13 27.63 -19.49
C LEU A 14 24.87 26.43 -20.12
N THR A 15 25.52 25.60 -19.31
CA THR A 15 26.43 24.54 -19.75
C THR A 15 25.81 23.14 -19.78
N ARG A 16 24.49 23.03 -19.98
CA ARG A 16 23.72 21.75 -19.91
C ARG A 16 23.86 20.96 -18.60
N ARG A 17 24.44 21.54 -17.55
CA ARG A 17 24.66 20.92 -16.22
C ARG A 17 23.93 21.64 -15.09
N CYS A 18 22.77 22.23 -15.38
CA CYS A 18 22.02 22.97 -14.36
C CYS A 18 21.55 22.04 -13.22
N PRO A 19 21.74 22.41 -11.94
CA PRO A 19 21.25 21.62 -10.81
C PRO A 19 19.72 21.62 -10.75
N VAL A 20 19.11 20.44 -10.93
CA VAL A 20 17.64 20.27 -10.92
C VAL A 20 17.17 19.93 -9.50
N THR A 21 16.86 20.97 -8.71
CA THR A 21 16.31 20.89 -7.34
C THR A 21 14.81 21.25 -7.31
N LYS A 22 14.11 21.02 -6.17
CA LYS A 22 12.68 21.35 -6.01
C LYS A 22 12.39 22.83 -6.34
N ALA A 23 13.24 23.75 -5.88
CA ALA A 23 13.10 25.19 -6.09
C ALA A 23 13.44 25.63 -7.53
N LYS A 24 14.51 25.08 -8.12
CA LYS A 24 15.09 25.59 -9.38
C LYS A 24 14.75 24.74 -10.62
N ARG A 25 14.04 23.62 -10.48
CA ARG A 25 13.67 22.71 -11.60
C ARG A 25 12.89 23.36 -12.75
N ARG A 26 12.32 24.56 -12.59
CA ARG A 26 11.61 25.26 -13.68
C ARG A 26 12.52 26.16 -14.52
N GLN A 27 13.74 26.46 -14.05
CA GLN A 27 14.67 27.42 -14.67
C GLN A 27 15.32 26.89 -15.96
N CYS A 28 15.52 25.57 -16.07
CA CYS A 28 16.11 24.97 -17.26
C CYS A 28 15.32 23.74 -17.69
N GLN A 29 14.51 23.88 -18.74
CA GLN A 29 13.69 22.80 -19.28
C GLN A 29 14.54 21.69 -19.92
N ALA A 30 15.69 22.05 -20.52
CA ALA A 30 16.63 21.11 -21.12
C ALA A 30 17.23 20.16 -20.08
N CYS A 31 17.86 20.68 -19.02
CA CYS A 31 18.47 19.86 -17.97
C CYS A 31 17.43 19.07 -17.17
N ARG A 32 16.23 19.64 -16.98
CA ARG A 32 15.10 18.93 -16.35
C ARG A 32 14.65 17.73 -17.18
N LEU A 33 14.56 17.89 -18.50
CA LEU A 33 14.18 16.80 -19.41
C LEU A 33 15.28 15.75 -19.45
N GLN A 34 16.54 16.14 -19.61
CA GLN A 34 17.69 15.22 -19.63
C GLN A 34 17.71 14.35 -18.38
N LYS A 35 17.65 14.96 -17.18
CA LYS A 35 17.58 14.20 -15.92
C LYS A 35 16.42 13.22 -15.84
N CYS A 36 15.26 13.55 -16.44
CA CYS A 36 14.12 12.63 -16.50
C CYS A 36 14.42 11.42 -17.40
N LEU A 37 15.10 11.63 -18.51
CA LEU A 37 15.52 10.55 -19.40
C LEU A 37 16.61 9.69 -18.76
N ASP A 38 17.57 10.31 -18.06
CA ASP A 38 18.68 9.63 -17.38
C ASP A 38 18.18 8.68 -16.28
N VAL A 39 17.08 9.02 -15.59
CA VAL A 39 16.42 8.13 -14.62
C VAL A 39 15.47 7.11 -15.27
N GLY A 40 15.51 6.97 -16.60
CA GLY A 40 14.77 5.93 -17.34
C GLY A 40 13.33 6.28 -17.71
N MET A 41 12.90 7.55 -17.62
CA MET A 41 11.56 7.91 -18.11
C MET A 41 11.51 7.78 -19.65
N ARG A 42 10.68 6.86 -20.15
CA ARG A 42 10.53 6.64 -21.59
C ARG A 42 9.75 7.79 -22.26
N ARG A 43 10.25 8.27 -23.41
CA ARG A 43 9.69 9.42 -24.14
C ARG A 43 8.28 9.15 -24.68
N ASP A 44 8.05 7.90 -25.08
CA ASP A 44 6.82 7.30 -25.60
C ASP A 44 5.74 7.09 -24.53
N MET A 45 6.13 6.99 -23.25
CA MET A 45 5.20 6.81 -22.12
C MET A 45 4.72 8.13 -21.51
N ILE A 46 5.16 9.27 -22.07
CA ILE A 46 4.67 10.59 -21.69
C ILE A 46 3.46 10.91 -22.55
N MET A 47 2.29 11.10 -21.91
CA MET A 47 1.02 11.35 -22.61
C MET A 47 1.16 12.38 -23.74
N SER A 48 0.68 12.02 -24.93
CA SER A 48 0.64 12.93 -26.07
C SER A 48 -0.18 14.18 -25.76
N GLU A 49 0.11 15.26 -26.48
CA GLU A 49 -0.64 16.52 -26.37
C GLU A 49 -2.13 16.30 -26.62
N GLU A 50 -2.50 15.50 -27.62
CA GLU A 50 -3.87 15.10 -27.92
C GLU A 50 -4.54 14.38 -26.74
N ALA A 51 -3.88 13.38 -26.13
CA ALA A 51 -4.41 12.65 -24.99
C ALA A 51 -4.55 13.56 -23.75
N LEU A 52 -3.65 14.53 -23.61
CA LEU A 52 -3.70 15.54 -22.57
C LEU A 52 -4.85 16.53 -22.77
N GLN A 53 -5.13 16.90 -24.02
CA GLN A 53 -6.21 17.79 -24.44
C GLN A 53 -7.56 17.09 -24.26
N ARG A 54 -7.70 15.83 -24.67
CA ARG A 54 -8.87 14.99 -24.36
C ARG A 54 -9.13 14.91 -22.86
N ARG A 55 -8.09 14.67 -22.05
CA ARG A 55 -8.22 14.67 -20.58
C ARG A 55 -8.63 16.03 -20.01
N ARG A 56 -8.19 17.15 -20.61
CA ARG A 56 -8.64 18.51 -20.24
C ARG A 56 -10.12 18.71 -20.57
N ALA A 57 -10.54 18.32 -21.78
CA ALA A 57 -11.92 18.44 -22.23
C ALA A 57 -12.87 17.61 -21.35
N LEU A 58 -12.52 16.37 -21.00
CA LEU A 58 -13.31 15.54 -20.08
C LEU A 58 -13.41 16.14 -18.67
N ARG A 59 -12.37 16.85 -18.21
CA ARG A 59 -12.40 17.55 -16.92
C ARG A 59 -13.18 18.87 -16.96
N GLY A 60 -13.17 19.56 -18.09
CA GLY A 60 -13.97 20.77 -18.31
C GLY A 60 -15.48 20.47 -18.33
N GLN A 61 -15.87 19.36 -18.97
CA GLN A 61 -17.28 18.92 -19.01
C GLN A 61 -17.82 18.49 -17.64
N ARG A 62 -16.97 17.97 -16.74
CA ARG A 62 -17.34 17.63 -15.36
C ARG A 62 -17.37 18.82 -14.39
N GLY A 63 -16.97 20.01 -14.84
CA GLY A 63 -16.88 21.23 -14.00
C GLY A 63 -18.04 22.20 -14.16
N GLN A 64 -19.06 21.89 -14.97
CA GLN A 64 -20.27 22.71 -15.09
C GLN A 64 -21.35 22.18 -14.16
N PRO A 65 -21.77 22.94 -13.13
CA PRO A 65 -22.96 22.60 -12.35
C PRO A 65 -24.18 23.02 -13.17
N GLY A 66 -24.79 22.09 -13.91
CA GLY A 66 -26.14 22.32 -14.47
C GLY A 66 -26.37 21.93 -15.93
N GLY A 67 -25.95 20.75 -16.38
CA GLY A 67 -26.29 20.26 -17.72
C GLY A 67 -26.43 18.75 -17.81
N GLN A 68 -27.64 18.23 -17.54
CA GLN A 68 -28.08 16.97 -18.14
C GLN A 68 -28.30 17.19 -19.64
N PRO A 69 -27.97 16.19 -20.47
CA PRO A 69 -28.97 15.67 -21.38
C PRO A 69 -29.04 14.15 -21.29
N GLY A 70 -30.25 13.63 -21.33
CA GLY A 70 -30.58 12.24 -21.03
C GLY A 70 -29.98 11.20 -21.98
N GLY A 71 -29.86 9.97 -21.46
CA GLY A 71 -29.77 8.77 -22.29
C GLY A 71 -28.65 7.77 -21.99
N GLN A 72 -28.22 7.58 -20.73
CA GLN A 72 -27.76 6.28 -20.19
C GLN A 72 -27.58 6.38 -18.65
N PRO A 73 -27.97 5.35 -17.88
CA PRO A 73 -28.00 5.42 -16.42
C PRO A 73 -26.58 5.34 -15.87
N GLY A 74 -25.98 6.49 -15.57
CA GLY A 74 -24.73 6.59 -14.81
C GLY A 74 -24.88 6.31 -13.30
N GLY A 75 -25.99 5.69 -12.89
CA GLY A 75 -26.24 5.22 -11.53
C GLY A 75 -25.97 3.72 -11.44
N LEU A 76 -25.56 3.26 -10.24
CA LEU A 76 -25.43 1.83 -9.96
C LEU A 76 -26.78 1.16 -10.23
N THR A 77 -26.76 0.00 -10.88
CA THR A 77 -27.96 -0.84 -10.99
C THR A 77 -28.44 -1.24 -9.60
N ALA A 78 -29.73 -1.57 -9.45
CA ALA A 78 -30.27 -2.03 -8.17
C ALA A 78 -29.46 -3.22 -7.61
N GLU A 79 -29.11 -4.17 -8.48
CA GLU A 79 -28.27 -5.34 -8.15
C GLU A 79 -26.87 -4.92 -7.67
N GLN A 80 -26.23 -3.96 -8.34
CA GLN A 80 -24.92 -3.44 -7.90
C GLN A 80 -25.02 -2.72 -6.55
N GLN A 81 -26.10 -1.96 -6.33
CA GLN A 81 -26.32 -1.25 -5.07
C GLN A 81 -26.56 -2.22 -3.91
N GLU A 82 -27.28 -3.31 -4.16
CA GLU A 82 -27.51 -4.40 -3.21
C GLU A 82 -26.21 -5.15 -2.89
N LEU A 83 -25.42 -5.48 -3.92
CA LEU A 83 -24.11 -6.10 -3.72
C LEU A 83 -23.18 -5.22 -2.88
N ILE A 84 -23.15 -3.91 -3.16
CA ILE A 84 -22.35 -2.95 -2.38
C ILE A 84 -22.84 -2.91 -0.93
N ALA A 85 -24.15 -2.85 -0.69
CA ALA A 85 -24.71 -2.86 0.65
C ALA A 85 -24.35 -4.14 1.42
N LEU A 86 -24.42 -5.29 0.75
CA LEU A 86 -24.03 -6.59 1.31
C LEU A 86 -22.54 -6.61 1.69
N LEU A 87 -21.65 -6.14 0.81
CA LEU A 87 -20.21 -6.09 1.09
C LEU A 87 -19.89 -5.16 2.27
N ILE A 88 -20.56 -4.01 2.36
CA ILE A 88 -20.39 -3.08 3.47
C ILE A 88 -20.86 -3.72 4.79
N ALA A 89 -22.04 -4.33 4.78
CA ALA A 89 -22.59 -4.98 5.97
C ALA A 89 -21.72 -6.15 6.44
N ALA A 90 -21.25 -6.99 5.52
CA ALA A 90 -20.32 -8.07 5.81
C ALA A 90 -19.02 -7.53 6.44
N HIS A 91 -18.44 -6.47 5.86
CA HIS A 91 -17.22 -5.86 6.38
C HIS A 91 -17.42 -5.30 7.79
N GLN A 92 -18.50 -4.58 8.06
CA GLN A 92 -18.78 -4.03 9.39
C GLN A 92 -18.99 -5.10 10.47
N ARG A 93 -19.44 -6.30 10.10
CA ARG A 93 -19.65 -7.42 11.03
C ARG A 93 -18.36 -8.17 11.34
N THR A 94 -17.47 -8.30 10.37
CA THR A 94 -16.27 -9.13 10.49
C THR A 94 -14.98 -8.34 10.66
N PHE A 95 -15.01 -7.02 10.48
CA PHE A 95 -13.85 -6.17 10.62
C PHE A 95 -14.08 -5.09 11.67
N ASP A 96 -13.29 -5.17 12.73
CA ASP A 96 -13.25 -4.16 13.78
C ASP A 96 -12.01 -3.28 13.59
N SER A 97 -12.20 -2.07 13.08
CA SER A 97 -11.11 -1.10 12.88
C SER A 97 -10.46 -0.64 14.18
N SER A 98 -11.12 -0.83 15.34
CA SER A 98 -10.56 -0.50 16.65
C SER A 98 -9.67 -1.62 17.20
N PHE A 99 -9.65 -2.80 16.57
CA PHE A 99 -8.92 -3.99 17.04
C PHE A 99 -9.27 -4.40 18.48
N SER A 100 -10.47 -4.06 18.99
CA SER A 100 -10.88 -4.37 20.36
C SER A 100 -10.89 -5.89 20.61
N GLN A 101 -11.28 -6.68 19.62
CA GLN A 101 -11.28 -8.13 19.71
C GLN A 101 -9.87 -8.75 19.69
N PHE A 102 -8.87 -8.05 19.14
CA PHE A 102 -7.50 -8.54 19.10
C PHE A 102 -6.84 -8.52 20.50
N ALA A 103 -7.26 -7.61 21.38
CA ALA A 103 -6.76 -7.56 22.76
C ALA A 103 -7.03 -8.87 23.54
N HIS A 104 -8.07 -9.61 23.14
CA HIS A 104 -8.44 -10.91 23.72
C HIS A 104 -8.01 -12.10 22.86
N TYR A 105 -7.31 -11.85 21.75
CA TYR A 105 -6.87 -12.89 20.84
C TYR A 105 -5.58 -13.55 21.35
N TRP A 106 -5.69 -14.82 21.69
CA TRP A 106 -4.58 -15.67 22.11
C TRP A 106 -4.45 -16.84 21.15
N PRO A 107 -3.47 -16.83 20.23
CA PRO A 107 -3.27 -17.95 19.32
C PRO A 107 -2.93 -19.22 20.10
N THR A 108 -3.58 -20.33 19.71
CA THR A 108 -3.50 -21.63 20.38
C THR A 108 -2.08 -22.21 20.45
N VAL A 109 -1.21 -21.83 19.51
CA VAL A 109 0.18 -22.29 19.45
C VAL A 109 1.09 -21.08 19.28
N ARG A 110 1.69 -20.62 20.38
CA ARG A 110 2.89 -19.80 20.29
C ARG A 110 4.05 -20.74 20.05
N LEU A 111 4.58 -20.76 18.81
CA LEU A 111 5.87 -21.38 18.56
C LEU A 111 6.89 -20.61 19.39
N ARG A 112 7.21 -21.15 20.57
CA ARG A 112 8.23 -20.61 21.46
C ARG A 112 9.54 -20.81 20.73
N LEU A 113 9.99 -19.80 20.00
CA LEU A 113 11.32 -19.80 19.43
C LEU A 113 12.28 -19.93 20.62
N PRO A 114 13.16 -20.94 20.64
CA PRO A 114 14.14 -21.05 21.70
C PRO A 114 14.91 -19.73 21.77
N SER A 115 14.88 -19.06 22.91
CA SER A 115 15.83 -18.00 23.19
C SER A 115 17.23 -18.58 22.96
N PRO A 116 18.12 -17.90 22.21
CA PRO A 116 19.50 -18.35 22.10
C PRO A 116 20.03 -18.55 23.53
N PRO A 117 20.76 -19.65 23.80
CA PRO A 117 21.29 -19.89 25.14
C PRO A 117 22.11 -18.66 25.54
N GLY A 118 21.67 -17.96 26.59
CA GLY A 118 22.44 -16.89 27.18
C GLY A 118 23.82 -17.43 27.56
N PRO A 119 24.89 -16.63 27.46
CA PRO A 119 26.23 -17.10 27.83
C PRO A 119 26.17 -17.55 29.29
N GLY A 120 26.35 -18.85 29.50
CA GLY A 120 26.40 -19.45 30.83
C GLY A 120 27.46 -18.74 31.63
N VAL A 121 27.09 -18.25 32.82
CA VAL A 121 28.04 -17.67 33.77
C VAL A 121 28.73 -18.84 34.48
N PRO A 122 30.04 -19.07 34.33
CA PRO A 122 30.76 -19.87 35.30
C PRO A 122 31.10 -18.98 36.49
N SER A 123 30.70 -19.42 37.68
CA SER A 123 31.18 -18.87 38.95
C SER A 123 32.71 -18.98 39.02
N GLY A 124 33.41 -17.85 39.17
CA GLY A 124 34.81 -17.85 39.64
C GLY A 124 35.73 -16.77 39.05
N GLY A 125 35.88 -15.66 39.78
CA GLY A 125 37.14 -14.92 39.99
C GLY A 125 37.91 -14.27 38.82
N SER A 126 37.75 -12.95 38.68
CA SER A 126 38.78 -11.89 38.38
C SER A 126 38.29 -10.84 37.36
N PRO A 127 38.66 -9.54 37.52
CA PRO A 127 38.16 -8.46 36.67
C PRO A 127 39.01 -8.31 35.39
N VAL A 128 38.39 -8.54 34.23
CA VAL A 128 38.94 -8.22 32.90
C VAL A 128 38.23 -6.95 32.40
N PRO A 129 38.94 -5.97 31.77
CA PRO A 129 38.31 -4.72 31.31
C PRO A 129 37.29 -4.97 30.19
N PRO A 130 36.28 -4.11 30.03
CA PRO A 130 35.19 -4.37 29.09
C PRO A 130 35.66 -4.31 27.63
N PRO A 131 35.20 -5.23 26.76
CA PRO A 131 35.39 -5.11 25.31
C PRO A 131 34.58 -3.92 24.76
N PRO A 132 34.99 -3.34 23.61
CA PRO A 132 34.31 -2.19 23.03
C PRO A 132 32.91 -2.61 22.55
N ARG A 133 31.95 -1.73 22.87
CA ARG A 133 30.56 -1.67 22.41
C ARG A 133 30.26 -2.56 21.20
N GLU A 134 29.78 -3.77 21.46
CA GLU A 134 29.00 -4.49 20.46
C GLU A 134 27.59 -3.91 20.50
N ASP A 135 27.25 -3.18 19.44
CA ASP A 135 25.92 -2.68 19.18
C ASP A 135 24.94 -3.86 19.25
N VAL A 136 24.22 -3.97 20.37
CA VAL A 136 23.04 -4.83 20.49
C VAL A 136 22.02 -4.27 19.50
N LEU A 137 22.11 -4.74 18.25
CA LEU A 137 21.07 -4.59 17.26
C LEU A 137 19.78 -5.09 17.94
N PRO A 138 18.72 -4.27 18.01
CA PRO A 138 17.43 -4.74 18.51
C PRO A 138 17.09 -6.00 17.74
N ASP A 139 16.86 -7.11 18.44
CA ASP A 139 16.56 -8.40 17.83
C ASP A 139 15.42 -8.18 16.83
N VAL A 140 15.76 -8.20 15.54
CA VAL A 140 14.84 -7.85 14.43
C VAL A 140 13.65 -8.80 14.43
N PHE A 141 13.81 -9.97 15.07
CA PHE A 141 12.82 -11.02 15.14
C PHE A 141 11.96 -11.00 16.41
N SER A 142 12.27 -10.12 17.38
CA SER A 142 11.52 -10.01 18.64
C SER A 142 10.03 -9.70 18.44
N MET A 143 9.67 -8.99 17.38
CA MET A 143 8.27 -8.65 17.05
C MET A 143 7.58 -9.67 16.15
N LEU A 144 8.31 -10.64 15.56
CA LEU A 144 7.72 -11.62 14.65
C LEU A 144 6.55 -12.41 15.25
N PRO A 145 6.60 -12.88 16.51
CA PRO A 145 5.45 -13.57 17.11
C PRO A 145 4.20 -12.68 17.13
N HIS A 146 4.34 -11.39 17.44
CA HIS A 146 3.22 -10.46 17.46
C HIS A 146 2.67 -10.20 16.05
N PHE A 147 3.55 -10.06 15.04
CA PHE A 147 3.13 -9.96 13.64
C PHE A 147 2.41 -11.22 13.15
N ALA A 148 2.87 -12.40 13.56
CA ALA A 148 2.24 -13.67 13.22
C ALA A 148 0.82 -13.75 13.82
N ASP A 149 0.64 -13.34 15.08
CA ASP A 149 -0.67 -13.28 15.72
C ASP A 149 -1.62 -12.32 14.99
N LEU A 150 -1.15 -11.10 14.72
CA LEU A 150 -1.93 -10.08 14.03
C LEU A 150 -2.32 -10.57 12.63
N SER A 151 -1.38 -11.16 11.90
CA SER A 151 -1.63 -11.73 10.58
C SER A 151 -2.66 -12.85 10.64
N THR A 152 -2.55 -13.75 11.61
CA THR A 152 -3.49 -14.86 11.79
C THR A 152 -4.89 -14.36 12.14
N PHE A 153 -4.99 -13.39 13.05
CA PHE A 153 -6.25 -12.74 13.39
C PHE A 153 -6.89 -12.08 12.15
N MET A 154 -6.12 -11.33 11.38
CA MET A 154 -6.60 -10.68 10.15
C MET A 154 -7.06 -11.69 9.09
N ILE A 155 -6.34 -12.79 8.91
CA ILE A 155 -6.74 -13.88 8.03
C ILE A 155 -8.09 -14.46 8.47
N GLN A 156 -8.30 -14.67 9.77
CA GLN A 156 -9.58 -15.16 10.29
C GLN A 156 -10.73 -14.19 9.98
N GLN A 157 -10.51 -12.88 10.10
CA GLN A 157 -11.52 -11.88 9.74
C GLN A 157 -11.83 -11.86 8.23
N VAL A 158 -10.83 -12.05 7.37
CA VAL A 158 -11.03 -12.16 5.92
C VAL A 158 -11.80 -13.44 5.56
N ILE A 159 -11.50 -14.56 6.21
CA ILE A 159 -12.24 -15.82 6.02
C ILE A 159 -13.71 -15.62 6.45
N ASN A 160 -13.95 -14.98 7.59
CA ASN A 160 -15.31 -14.71 8.07
C ASN A 160 -16.06 -13.77 7.12
N PHE A 161 -15.39 -12.74 6.59
CA PHE A 161 -15.96 -11.85 5.57
C PHE A 161 -16.36 -12.62 4.31
N ALA A 162 -15.48 -13.49 3.80
CA ALA A 162 -15.78 -14.30 2.62
C ALA A 162 -16.97 -15.23 2.87
N LYS A 163 -17.07 -15.81 4.08
CA LYS A 163 -18.24 -16.60 4.50
C LYS A 163 -19.53 -15.80 4.51
N GLU A 164 -19.51 -14.47 4.59
CA GLU A 164 -20.74 -13.65 4.56
C GLU A 164 -21.26 -13.37 3.15
N ILE A 165 -20.44 -13.58 2.11
CA ILE A 165 -20.81 -13.27 0.73
C ILE A 165 -21.45 -14.51 0.08
N PRO A 166 -22.71 -14.41 -0.42
CA PRO A 166 -23.47 -15.56 -0.94
C PRO A 166 -22.73 -16.39 -2.01
N VAL A 167 -22.03 -15.73 -2.93
CA VAL A 167 -21.27 -16.40 -4.00
C VAL A 167 -20.16 -17.31 -3.47
N PHE A 168 -19.56 -16.99 -2.32
CA PHE A 168 -18.50 -17.79 -1.71
C PHE A 168 -19.04 -18.88 -0.77
N ARG A 169 -20.30 -18.78 -0.31
CA ARG A 169 -20.95 -19.79 0.56
C ARG A 169 -21.20 -21.11 -0.18
N GLY A 170 -21.55 -21.07 -1.47
CA GLY A 170 -21.94 -22.26 -2.26
C GLY A 170 -20.83 -23.27 -2.56
N HIS A 171 -19.55 -22.91 -2.38
CA HIS A 171 -18.40 -23.79 -2.59
C HIS A 171 -17.79 -24.33 -1.28
N GLY A 172 -18.37 -24.02 -0.12
CA GLY A 172 -17.70 -24.05 1.20
C GLY A 172 -18.08 -25.16 2.18
N GLY A 173 -18.67 -26.28 1.75
CA GLY A 173 -19.11 -27.38 2.63
C GLY A 173 -18.00 -28.19 3.34
N ARG A 174 -16.77 -27.67 3.52
CA ARG A 174 -15.64 -28.41 4.12
C ARG A 174 -14.81 -27.63 5.15
N TRP A 175 -15.22 -26.44 5.57
CA TRP A 175 -14.46 -25.66 6.58
C TRP A 175 -15.29 -25.32 7.83
N GLY A 176 -16.01 -26.33 8.33
CA GLY A 176 -16.63 -26.32 9.66
C GLY A 176 -15.90 -27.28 10.58
N GLY A 177 -14.87 -26.79 11.27
CA GLY A 177 -14.36 -27.46 12.46
C GLY A 177 -15.38 -27.34 13.59
N HIS A 178 -15.73 -28.47 14.18
CA HIS A 178 -16.55 -28.59 15.39
C HIS A 178 -15.93 -27.81 16.56
N PRO A 179 -16.70 -27.09 17.38
CA PRO A 179 -16.29 -26.76 18.73
C PRO A 179 -16.62 -27.92 19.70
N PRO A 180 -15.91 -28.03 20.84
CA PRO A 180 -16.15 -29.03 21.88
C PRO A 180 -17.45 -28.78 22.65
#